data_AF-A0A1Y1VJZ7-F1
#
_entry.id   AF-A0A1Y1VJZ7-F1
#
_cell.length_a   1.000
_cell.length_b   1.000
_cell.length_c   1.000
_cell.angle_alpha   90.00
_cell.angle_beta   90.00
_cell.angle_gamma   90.00
#
_symmetry.space_group_name_H-M   'P 1'
#
loop_
_entity.id
_entity.type
_entity.pdbx_description
1 polymer ?
#
loop_
_entity_poly.entity_id
_entity_poly.type
_entity_poly.pdbx_seq_one_letter_code
_entity_poly.pdbx_strand_id
1 'polypeptide(L)'
;MFINCYNCNNIKVNVENATLSDIYQKNPRQNSILGWFIQNSKVTFNNIRILNSGGKNTAVLYTSDYSVVHISNLEIDTFISETPSEMFIYSFENKNEGIVLDLERIELNNIISQGVLFTVYNGKVHLSNSKIKNAHVCHKENTCKSIKDDNYIVEQIGISVLNSKSELLITNTIFENIYGESGFVSSIEDYITINNSLFLNCEFSNGLFKINRERLGIYTINYTNFTNIISESGSIIHIENLDEASPTIVTINNSNFVNIKANRYGGILYSLSKHINDRVSFNDCNFKGSKASIGNILYVIDKDSEPYISNMDDLKKIKGNIATNPTKIKLNYILDTIELYSGDKLPDNIACKSYYFIYNLFIIKYM
;
A
#
# COMPACT_ATOMS: atom_id res chain seq x y z
N MET A 1 26.55 11.89 -4.08
CA MET A 1 26.17 12.31 -2.72
C MET A 1 26.59 13.75 -2.52
N PHE A 2 25.64 14.63 -2.16
CA PHE A 2 25.89 16.05 -1.94
C PHE A 2 26.43 16.32 -0.54
N ILE A 3 25.81 15.75 0.51
CA ILE A 3 26.28 15.87 1.90
C ILE A 3 26.39 14.48 2.54
N ASN A 4 27.50 14.23 3.23
CA ASN A 4 27.72 13.00 4.01
C ASN A 4 28.14 13.36 5.44
N CYS A 5 27.35 12.94 6.43
CA CYS A 5 27.65 13.07 7.84
C CYS A 5 27.74 11.67 8.46
N TYR A 6 28.97 11.14 8.50
CA TYR A 6 29.28 9.86 9.11
C TYR A 6 30.15 10.10 10.36
N ASN A 7 29.81 9.46 11.49
CA ASN A 7 30.51 9.63 12.77
C ASN A 7 30.61 11.08 13.27
N CYS A 8 29.57 11.86 13.04
CA CYS A 8 29.52 13.26 13.43
C CYS A 8 28.34 13.51 14.37
N ASN A 9 28.59 14.01 15.57
CA ASN A 9 27.55 14.30 16.55
C ASN A 9 27.10 15.77 16.49
N ASN A 10 25.80 16.00 16.61
CA ASN A 10 25.20 17.34 16.77
C ASN A 10 25.48 18.29 15.59
N ILE A 11 25.64 17.75 14.37
CA ILE A 11 25.78 18.59 13.18
C ILE A 11 24.47 19.35 12.94
N LYS A 12 24.60 20.62 12.54
CA LYS A 12 23.52 21.40 11.97
C LYS A 12 23.81 21.66 10.50
N VAL A 13 22.91 21.23 9.62
CA VAL A 13 22.99 21.51 8.19
C VAL A 13 21.77 22.35 7.81
N ASN A 14 22.00 23.50 7.17
CA ASN A 14 20.95 24.27 6.53
C ASN A 14 21.34 24.52 5.07
N VAL A 15 20.49 24.11 4.14
CA VAL A 15 20.69 24.32 2.70
C VAL A 15 19.42 24.93 2.13
N GLU A 16 19.60 26.05 1.42
CA GLU A 16 18.50 26.79 0.83
C GLU A 16 18.79 27.05 -0.66
N ASN A 17 17.74 27.00 -1.49
CA ASN A 17 17.78 27.42 -2.89
C ASN A 17 18.85 26.71 -3.73
N ALA A 18 18.99 25.38 -3.57
CA ALA A 18 19.96 24.59 -4.31
C ALA A 18 19.31 23.81 -5.45
N THR A 19 20.03 23.65 -6.55
CA THR A 19 19.65 22.77 -7.67
C THR A 19 20.74 21.74 -7.90
N LEU A 20 20.35 20.46 -7.91
CA LEU A 20 21.19 19.32 -8.26
C LEU A 20 20.67 18.76 -9.59
N SER A 21 21.51 18.74 -10.62
CA SER A 21 21.09 18.34 -11.97
C SER A 21 22.07 17.35 -12.60
N ASP A 22 21.53 16.40 -13.37
CA ASP A 22 22.32 15.47 -14.19
C ASP A 22 23.34 14.64 -13.37
N ILE A 23 22.99 14.34 -12.12
CA ILE A 23 23.84 13.56 -11.21
C ILE A 23 23.53 12.08 -11.37
N TYR A 24 24.53 11.29 -11.79
CA TYR A 24 24.39 9.84 -11.91
C TYR A 24 25.43 9.08 -11.08
N GLN A 25 24.99 8.29 -10.10
CA GLN A 25 25.87 7.52 -9.23
C GLN A 25 25.96 6.05 -9.66
N LYS A 26 27.12 5.62 -10.21
CA LYS A 26 27.36 4.22 -10.63
C LYS A 26 27.80 3.28 -9.51
N ASN A 27 27.68 3.70 -8.24
CA ASN A 27 28.12 2.90 -7.12
C ASN A 27 27.17 1.71 -6.91
N PRO A 28 27.66 0.46 -6.86
CA PRO A 28 26.82 -0.70 -6.55
C PRO A 28 26.32 -0.70 -5.11
N ARG A 29 26.99 0.02 -4.20
CA ARG A 29 26.54 0.18 -2.81
C ARG A 29 25.48 1.28 -2.74
N GLN A 30 24.58 1.11 -1.77
CA GLN A 30 23.59 2.12 -1.42
C GLN A 30 24.27 3.46 -1.15
N ASN A 31 23.73 4.50 -1.75
CA ASN A 31 24.21 5.88 -1.63
C ASN A 31 23.01 6.83 -1.67
N SER A 32 23.24 8.12 -1.46
CA SER A 32 22.18 9.13 -1.55
C SER A 32 22.57 10.31 -2.43
N ILE A 33 21.60 10.96 -3.08
CA ILE A 33 21.84 12.17 -3.86
C ILE A 33 21.95 13.38 -2.94
N LEU A 34 20.93 13.63 -2.13
CA LEU A 34 20.80 14.84 -1.32
C LEU A 34 21.66 14.76 -0.05
N GLY A 35 21.52 13.69 0.72
CA GLY A 35 22.21 13.60 2.00
C GLY A 35 22.22 12.23 2.63
N TRP A 36 23.29 11.95 3.37
CA TRP A 36 23.42 10.80 4.25
C TRP A 36 23.70 11.31 5.66
N PHE A 37 22.73 11.21 6.56
CA PHE A 37 22.81 11.78 7.91
C PHE A 37 22.70 10.69 8.97
N ILE A 38 23.66 10.66 9.87
CA ILE A 38 23.71 9.74 11.00
C ILE A 38 24.02 10.59 12.26
N GLN A 39 23.60 10.12 13.43
CA GLN A 39 24.03 10.60 14.77
C GLN A 39 23.62 12.04 15.13
N ASN A 40 22.40 12.21 15.62
CA ASN A 40 21.87 13.44 16.23
C ASN A 40 22.02 14.68 15.31
N SER A 41 21.90 14.51 14.00
CA SER A 41 21.99 15.62 13.06
C SER A 41 20.69 16.41 13.01
N LYS A 42 20.76 17.74 12.91
CA LYS A 42 19.61 18.62 12.65
C LYS A 42 19.76 19.22 11.28
N VAL A 43 18.89 18.82 10.36
CA VAL A 43 19.03 19.13 8.94
C VAL A 43 17.80 19.85 8.45
N THR A 44 18.01 20.97 7.77
CA THR A 44 16.95 21.72 7.09
C THR A 44 17.32 21.89 5.63
N PHE A 45 16.39 21.51 4.76
CA PHE A 45 16.43 21.74 3.33
C PHE A 45 15.22 22.59 2.94
N ASN A 46 15.45 23.70 2.24
CA ASN A 46 14.39 24.56 1.76
C ASN A 46 14.61 24.93 0.29
N ASN A 47 13.57 24.82 -0.53
CA ASN A 47 13.61 25.16 -1.96
C ASN A 47 14.73 24.40 -2.69
N ILE A 48 14.67 23.07 -2.64
CA ILE A 48 15.65 22.21 -3.30
C ILE A 48 15.05 21.65 -4.58
N ARG A 49 15.84 21.62 -5.66
CA ARG A 49 15.45 21.01 -6.93
C ARG A 49 16.42 19.90 -7.29
N ILE A 50 15.92 18.72 -7.62
CA ILE A 50 16.71 17.58 -8.11
C ILE A 50 16.18 17.21 -9.49
N LEU A 51 17.00 17.40 -10.53
CA LEU A 51 16.60 17.26 -11.93
C LEU A 51 17.42 16.15 -12.60
N ASN A 52 16.76 15.26 -13.35
CA ASN A 52 17.40 14.23 -14.18
C ASN A 52 18.52 13.46 -13.45
N SER A 53 18.27 13.06 -12.21
CA SER A 53 19.31 12.52 -11.33
C SER A 53 18.98 11.12 -10.85
N GLY A 54 19.99 10.34 -10.47
CA GLY A 54 19.77 8.94 -10.14
C GLY A 54 21.06 8.15 -9.92
N GLY A 55 20.95 6.84 -10.05
CA GLY A 55 22.10 5.94 -10.01
C GLY A 55 21.71 4.48 -10.00
N LYS A 56 22.70 3.62 -9.70
CA LYS A 56 22.48 2.17 -9.66
C LYS A 56 21.67 1.75 -8.43
N ASN A 57 22.16 2.09 -7.25
CA ASN A 57 21.52 1.83 -5.96
C ASN A 57 21.52 3.13 -5.15
N THR A 58 20.60 4.03 -5.50
CA THR A 58 20.64 5.41 -5.03
C THR A 58 19.32 5.77 -4.38
N ALA A 59 19.42 6.37 -3.19
CA ALA A 59 18.34 7.06 -2.50
C ALA A 59 18.42 8.56 -2.80
N VAL A 60 17.36 9.30 -2.50
CA VAL A 60 17.44 10.76 -2.36
C VAL A 60 18.06 11.10 -1.01
N LEU A 61 17.52 10.52 0.05
CA LEU A 61 17.90 10.83 1.42
C LEU A 61 18.01 9.54 2.25
N TYR A 62 19.10 9.44 2.99
CA TYR A 62 19.23 8.49 4.09
C TYR A 62 19.41 9.26 5.40
N THR A 63 18.61 8.93 6.40
CA THR A 63 18.72 9.50 7.75
C THR A 63 18.60 8.41 8.81
N SER A 64 19.46 8.46 9.83
CA SER A 64 19.41 7.56 10.98
C SER A 64 19.81 8.21 12.31
N ASP A 65 19.62 7.46 13.39
CA ASP A 65 20.20 7.71 14.72
C ASP A 65 19.92 9.11 15.28
N TYR A 66 18.68 9.34 15.72
CA TYR A 66 18.20 10.60 16.31
C TYR A 66 18.29 11.85 15.43
N SER A 67 18.56 11.68 14.13
CA SER A 67 18.63 12.81 13.21
C SER A 67 17.22 13.34 12.91
N VAL A 68 17.04 14.65 13.06
CA VAL A 68 15.81 15.37 12.71
C VAL A 68 16.04 16.07 11.38
N VAL A 69 15.25 15.70 10.38
CA VAL A 69 15.36 16.27 9.03
C VAL A 69 14.04 16.93 8.67
N HIS A 70 14.11 18.19 8.25
CA HIS A 70 12.97 18.95 7.75
C HIS A 70 13.26 19.38 6.31
N ILE A 71 12.39 18.96 5.39
CA ILE A 71 12.49 19.30 3.98
C ILE A 71 11.22 20.04 3.59
N SER A 72 11.39 21.23 3.05
CA SER A 72 10.29 22.05 2.53
C SER A 72 10.55 22.47 1.09
N ASN A 73 9.51 22.42 0.26
CA ASN A 73 9.57 22.83 -1.15
C ASN A 73 10.66 22.06 -1.95
N LEU A 74 10.68 20.73 -1.83
CA LEU A 74 11.55 19.87 -2.63
C LEU A 74 10.83 19.49 -3.93
N GLU A 75 11.43 19.82 -5.06
CA GLU A 75 11.01 19.37 -6.38
C GLU A 75 11.99 18.31 -6.89
N ILE A 76 11.48 17.16 -7.27
CA ILE A 76 12.23 16.12 -7.98
C ILE A 76 11.55 15.88 -9.30
N ASP A 77 12.24 16.19 -10.39
CA ASP A 77 11.78 15.89 -11.75
C ASP A 77 12.75 14.92 -12.40
N THR A 78 12.26 13.71 -12.63
CA THR A 78 13.00 12.57 -13.18
C THR A 78 14.06 12.06 -12.21
N PHE A 79 13.70 10.99 -11.48
CA PHE A 79 14.62 10.22 -10.66
C PHE A 79 14.75 8.80 -11.21
N ILE A 80 15.98 8.31 -11.38
CA ILE A 80 16.23 6.97 -11.94
C ILE A 80 17.01 6.11 -10.95
N SER A 81 16.52 4.90 -10.68
CA SER A 81 17.31 3.85 -10.02
C SER A 81 17.34 2.58 -10.85
N GLU A 82 18.53 2.05 -11.14
CA GLU A 82 18.68 0.80 -11.92
C GLU A 82 18.31 -0.45 -11.10
N THR A 83 18.39 -0.38 -9.77
CA THR A 83 17.99 -1.45 -8.85
C THR A 83 16.79 -1.00 -8.01
N PRO A 84 16.04 -1.95 -7.43
CA PRO A 84 15.07 -1.61 -6.39
C PRO A 84 15.80 -0.90 -5.24
N SER A 85 15.57 0.39 -5.08
CA SER A 85 16.16 1.18 -3.99
C SER A 85 15.10 2.07 -3.35
N GLU A 86 15.22 2.24 -2.04
CA GLU A 86 14.36 3.09 -1.26
C GLU A 86 14.73 4.57 -1.51
N MET A 87 13.75 5.41 -1.83
CA MET A 87 14.02 6.80 -2.19
C MET A 87 14.27 7.69 -0.97
N PHE A 88 13.42 7.60 0.05
CA PHE A 88 13.58 8.26 1.34
C PHE A 88 13.66 7.21 2.44
N ILE A 89 14.79 7.16 3.13
CA ILE A 89 15.05 6.16 4.17
C ILE A 89 15.17 6.87 5.50
N TYR A 90 14.33 6.46 6.45
CA TYR A 90 14.49 6.78 7.86
C TYR A 90 14.69 5.48 8.64
N SER A 91 15.79 5.36 9.38
CA SER A 91 16.09 4.17 10.17
C SER A 91 16.62 4.49 11.57
N PHE A 92 16.12 3.80 12.59
CA PHE A 92 16.56 4.02 13.95
C PHE A 92 16.67 2.72 14.75
N GLU A 93 17.79 2.53 15.45
CA GLU A 93 18.05 1.27 16.17
C GLU A 93 17.32 1.16 17.53
N ASN A 94 17.04 2.27 18.23
CA ASN A 94 16.52 2.26 19.61
C ASN A 94 15.05 2.67 19.73
N LYS A 95 14.21 1.99 20.52
CA LYS A 95 12.74 2.10 20.39
C LYS A 95 12.02 3.33 20.98
N ASN A 96 12.72 4.35 21.47
CA ASN A 96 12.14 5.22 22.52
C ASN A 96 12.12 6.74 22.30
N GLU A 97 12.43 7.30 21.12
CA GLU A 97 12.40 8.77 20.96
C GLU A 97 11.66 9.22 19.68
N GLY A 98 10.74 10.17 19.85
CA GLY A 98 9.87 10.72 18.81
C GLY A 98 10.63 11.59 17.82
N ILE A 99 11.32 10.94 16.88
CA ILE A 99 12.14 11.59 15.87
C ILE A 99 11.40 11.57 14.53
N VAL A 100 11.49 12.69 13.80
CA VAL A 100 10.64 13.02 12.66
C VAL A 100 11.49 13.34 11.43
N LEU A 101 11.26 12.61 10.33
CA LEU A 101 11.50 13.12 8.98
C LEU A 101 10.24 13.86 8.54
N ASP A 102 10.34 15.18 8.45
CA ASP A 102 9.23 16.05 8.06
C ASP A 102 9.41 16.52 6.61
N LEU A 103 8.41 16.22 5.79
CA LEU A 103 8.38 16.44 4.35
C LEU A 103 7.17 17.31 4.01
N GLU A 104 7.40 18.59 3.74
CA GLU A 104 6.35 19.56 3.46
C GLU A 104 6.47 20.11 2.03
N ARG A 105 5.34 20.13 1.29
CA ARG A 105 5.30 20.65 -0.10
C ARG A 105 6.34 20.00 -1.01
N ILE A 106 6.38 18.66 -0.98
CA ILE A 106 7.26 17.88 -1.86
C ILE A 106 6.53 17.61 -3.17
N GLU A 107 7.19 17.85 -4.29
CA GLU A 107 6.74 17.45 -5.63
C GLU A 107 7.69 16.39 -6.20
N LEU A 108 7.20 15.16 -6.34
CA LEU A 108 7.94 14.05 -6.95
C LEU A 108 7.30 13.73 -8.31
N ASN A 109 8.07 13.85 -9.40
CA ASN A 109 7.60 13.58 -10.74
C ASN A 109 8.54 12.60 -11.46
N ASN A 110 7.96 11.67 -12.20
CA ASN A 110 8.68 10.76 -13.11
C ASN A 110 9.73 9.90 -12.38
N ILE A 111 9.28 9.10 -11.42
CA ILE A 111 10.15 8.21 -10.64
C ILE A 111 10.28 6.88 -11.38
N ILE A 112 11.44 6.67 -12.01
CA ILE A 112 11.79 5.47 -12.76
C ILE A 112 12.66 4.59 -11.85
N SER A 113 12.01 3.91 -10.92
CA SER A 113 12.61 2.97 -9.98
C SER A 113 11.65 1.80 -9.79
N GLN A 114 12.17 0.64 -9.39
CA GLN A 114 11.36 -0.46 -8.86
C GLN A 114 11.26 -0.46 -7.34
N GLY A 115 12.05 0.38 -6.66
CA GLY A 115 12.04 0.41 -5.20
C GLY A 115 10.90 1.26 -4.65
N VAL A 116 10.85 1.37 -3.33
CA VAL A 116 9.80 2.07 -2.60
C VAL A 116 10.11 3.56 -2.41
N LEU A 117 9.09 4.42 -2.35
CA LEU A 117 9.30 5.84 -2.11
C LEU A 117 9.73 6.13 -0.67
N PHE A 118 9.08 5.54 0.32
CA PHE A 118 9.34 5.81 1.74
C PHE A 118 9.55 4.54 2.54
N THR A 119 10.70 4.45 3.21
CA THR A 119 10.98 3.37 4.14
C THR A 119 11.24 3.92 5.53
N VAL A 120 10.51 3.38 6.51
CA VAL A 120 10.58 3.80 7.91
C VAL A 120 10.87 2.60 8.79
N TYR A 121 11.99 2.65 9.51
CA TYR A 121 12.34 1.70 10.56
C TYR A 121 12.37 2.42 11.90
N ASN A 122 11.44 2.06 12.80
CA ASN A 122 11.36 2.55 14.17
C ASN A 122 11.41 4.10 14.26
N GLY A 123 10.57 4.77 13.48
CA GLY A 123 10.59 6.24 13.38
C GLY A 123 9.27 6.85 12.96
N LYS A 124 9.25 8.18 12.85
CA LYS A 124 8.08 8.92 12.38
C LYS A 124 8.41 9.68 11.09
N VAL A 125 7.55 9.54 10.09
CA VAL A 125 7.61 10.33 8.86
C VAL A 125 6.32 11.09 8.69
N HIS A 126 6.42 12.40 8.50
CA HIS A 126 5.30 13.26 8.18
C HIS A 126 5.44 13.74 6.74
N LEU A 127 4.41 13.49 5.92
CA LEU A 127 4.31 13.98 4.55
C LEU A 127 3.08 14.87 4.43
N SER A 128 3.28 16.14 4.10
CA SER A 128 2.20 17.11 4.06
C SER A 128 2.21 17.98 2.81
N ASN A 129 1.01 18.36 2.34
CA ASN A 129 0.82 19.34 1.26
C ASN A 129 1.59 18.97 -0.03
N SER A 130 1.73 17.68 -0.31
CA SER A 130 2.67 17.16 -1.30
C SER A 130 1.97 16.55 -2.51
N LYS A 131 2.73 16.28 -3.57
CA LYS A 131 2.22 15.77 -4.84
C LYS A 131 3.23 14.81 -5.46
N ILE A 132 2.82 13.57 -5.65
CA ILE A 132 3.65 12.49 -6.17
C ILE A 132 3.00 11.95 -7.43
N LYS A 133 3.72 11.99 -8.55
CA LYS A 133 3.19 11.68 -9.88
C LYS A 133 4.10 10.78 -10.68
N ASN A 134 3.48 9.87 -11.43
CA ASN A 134 4.15 9.02 -12.41
C ASN A 134 5.32 8.25 -11.78
N ALA A 135 5.03 7.52 -10.69
CA ALA A 135 6.03 6.70 -10.02
C ALA A 135 5.88 5.23 -10.44
N HIS A 136 7.01 4.61 -10.73
CA HIS A 136 7.12 3.20 -11.10
C HIS A 136 6.33 2.82 -12.35
N VAL A 137 6.19 3.74 -13.31
CA VAL A 137 5.49 3.53 -14.60
C VAL A 137 6.00 2.28 -15.33
N CYS A 138 7.28 1.91 -15.12
CA CYS A 138 7.85 0.71 -15.69
C CYS A 138 7.14 -0.59 -15.27
N HIS A 139 6.45 -0.65 -14.12
CA HIS A 139 5.66 -1.82 -13.72
C HIS A 139 4.45 -1.99 -14.64
N LYS A 140 3.75 -0.89 -14.96
CA LYS A 140 2.61 -0.91 -15.88
C LYS A 140 2.99 -1.37 -17.27
N GLU A 141 4.14 -0.93 -17.75
CA GLU A 141 4.63 -1.24 -19.10
C GLU A 141 5.38 -2.58 -19.17
N ASN A 142 5.61 -3.24 -18.02
CA ASN A 142 6.52 -4.39 -17.89
C ASN A 142 7.92 -4.10 -18.46
N THR A 143 8.39 -2.85 -18.33
CA THR A 143 9.68 -2.38 -18.86
C THR A 143 10.76 -2.24 -17.80
N CYS A 144 10.47 -2.53 -16.53
CA CYS A 144 11.47 -2.44 -15.49
C CYS A 144 12.59 -3.48 -15.75
N LYS A 145 13.83 -2.99 -15.95
CA LYS A 145 15.02 -3.81 -16.21
C LYS A 145 15.89 -3.85 -14.96
N SER A 146 15.37 -4.38 -13.85
CA SER A 146 16.22 -4.50 -12.67
C SER A 146 17.22 -5.63 -12.81
N ILE A 147 18.42 -5.35 -12.32
CA ILE A 147 19.32 -6.40 -11.89
C ILE A 147 18.65 -6.97 -10.64
N LYS A 148 18.21 -8.24 -10.70
CA LYS A 148 17.63 -8.92 -9.53
C LYS A 148 18.59 -8.76 -8.35
N ASP A 149 18.14 -7.98 -7.36
CA ASP A 149 18.77 -7.85 -6.05
C ASP A 149 18.02 -8.75 -5.06
N ASP A 150 18.65 -9.10 -3.94
CA ASP A 150 18.10 -10.03 -2.97
C ASP A 150 16.91 -9.44 -2.17
N ASN A 151 16.66 -8.12 -2.26
CA ASN A 151 15.60 -7.44 -1.51
C ASN A 151 14.26 -7.41 -2.26
N TYR A 152 13.65 -8.59 -2.41
CA TYR A 152 12.37 -8.81 -3.07
C TYR A 152 11.21 -7.95 -2.52
N ILE A 153 11.24 -7.60 -1.24
CA ILE A 153 10.18 -6.81 -0.60
C ILE A 153 10.13 -5.39 -1.16
N VAL A 154 11.29 -4.77 -1.35
CA VAL A 154 11.39 -3.38 -1.85
C VAL A 154 10.93 -3.27 -3.30
N GLU A 155 11.11 -4.31 -4.11
CA GLU A 155 10.69 -4.35 -5.52
C GLU A 155 9.15 -4.37 -5.70
N GLN A 156 8.41 -4.84 -4.70
CA GLN A 156 6.96 -5.03 -4.81
C GLN A 156 6.13 -3.81 -4.37
N ILE A 157 6.74 -2.86 -3.67
CA ILE A 157 6.00 -1.87 -2.88
C ILE A 157 6.18 -0.47 -3.47
N GLY A 158 5.09 0.12 -3.95
CA GLY A 158 5.13 1.37 -4.72
C GLY A 158 5.08 2.65 -3.89
N ILE A 159 4.70 2.62 -2.61
CA ILE A 159 4.62 3.85 -1.79
C ILE A 159 5.44 3.74 -0.52
N SER A 160 5.08 2.86 0.41
CA SER A 160 5.81 2.83 1.68
C SER A 160 5.89 1.47 2.35
N VAL A 161 7.05 1.23 2.97
CA VAL A 161 7.30 0.14 3.92
C VAL A 161 7.56 0.72 5.30
N LEU A 162 6.74 0.30 6.27
CA LEU A 162 6.99 0.56 7.68
C LEU A 162 7.44 -0.73 8.36
N ASN A 163 8.38 -0.59 9.30
CA ASN A 163 8.78 -1.67 10.18
C ASN A 163 9.06 -1.14 11.61
N SER A 164 8.89 -2.03 12.60
CA SER A 164 9.42 -1.86 13.96
C SER A 164 8.83 -0.66 14.73
N LYS A 165 7.51 -0.54 14.83
CA LYS A 165 6.80 0.55 15.57
C LYS A 165 6.94 1.92 14.92
N SER A 166 6.94 1.95 13.59
CA SER A 166 7.00 3.17 12.80
C SER A 166 5.64 3.85 12.68
N GLU A 167 5.68 5.15 12.44
CA GLU A 167 4.51 5.97 12.16
C GLU A 167 4.70 6.73 10.84
N LEU A 168 3.71 6.66 9.96
CA LEU A 168 3.64 7.46 8.74
C LEU A 168 2.35 8.27 8.75
N LEU A 169 2.49 9.59 8.80
CA LEU A 169 1.39 10.54 8.72
C LEU A 169 1.40 11.25 7.37
N ILE A 170 0.36 11.04 6.57
CA ILE A 170 0.17 11.68 5.27
C ILE A 170 -1.02 12.64 5.36
N THR A 171 -0.83 13.91 5.02
CA THR A 171 -1.91 14.91 5.07
C THR A 171 -1.92 15.77 3.80
N ASN A 172 -3.11 16.02 3.25
CA ASN A 172 -3.29 16.91 2.09
C ASN A 172 -2.33 16.58 0.93
N THR A 173 -2.23 15.31 0.57
CA THR A 173 -1.27 14.82 -0.42
C THR A 173 -1.97 14.16 -1.60
N ILE A 174 -1.44 14.36 -2.80
CA ILE A 174 -1.94 13.75 -4.04
C ILE A 174 -0.95 12.69 -4.51
N PHE A 175 -1.44 11.46 -4.70
CA PHE A 175 -0.74 10.37 -5.39
C PHE A 175 -1.44 10.14 -6.72
N GLU A 176 -0.74 10.32 -7.83
CA GLU A 176 -1.30 10.16 -9.19
C GLU A 176 -0.43 9.26 -10.06
N ASN A 177 -1.04 8.28 -10.73
CA ASN A 177 -0.34 7.33 -11.62
C ASN A 177 0.82 6.61 -10.89
N ILE A 178 0.51 6.00 -9.75
CA ILE A 178 1.46 5.18 -8.99
C ILE A 178 1.17 3.71 -9.27
N TYR A 179 2.22 2.93 -9.53
CA TYR A 179 2.14 1.54 -9.94
C TYR A 179 2.97 0.65 -9.02
N GLY A 180 2.54 -0.60 -8.79
CA GLY A 180 3.31 -1.57 -8.02
C GLY A 180 2.53 -2.86 -7.76
N GLU A 181 3.05 -3.76 -6.94
CA GLU A 181 2.26 -4.90 -6.46
C GLU A 181 1.41 -4.50 -5.25
N SER A 182 1.92 -3.65 -4.37
CA SER A 182 1.18 -3.08 -3.24
C SER A 182 1.57 -1.62 -3.03
N GLY A 183 0.67 -0.80 -2.49
CA GLY A 183 1.00 0.59 -2.18
C GLY A 183 1.75 0.71 -0.85
N PHE A 184 1.09 0.30 0.21
CA PHE A 184 1.56 0.36 1.59
C PHE A 184 1.68 -1.03 2.19
N VAL A 185 2.76 -1.23 2.93
CA VAL A 185 3.00 -2.42 3.74
C VAL A 185 3.56 -1.97 5.08
N SER A 186 3.08 -2.58 6.15
CA SER A 186 3.58 -2.31 7.50
C SER A 186 3.79 -3.61 8.29
N SER A 187 4.45 -3.50 9.43
CA SER A 187 4.68 -4.57 10.40
C SER A 187 3.81 -4.39 11.65
N ILE A 188 3.92 -5.33 12.59
CA ILE A 188 3.18 -5.26 13.85
C ILE A 188 3.47 -3.95 14.60
N GLU A 189 2.42 -3.35 15.17
CA GLU A 189 2.50 -2.09 15.93
C GLU A 189 2.94 -0.85 15.11
N ASP A 190 2.96 -0.92 13.78
CA ASP A 190 3.14 0.25 12.93
C ASP A 190 1.81 1.00 12.69
N TYR A 191 1.90 2.32 12.48
CA TYR A 191 0.76 3.21 12.30
C TYR A 191 0.85 3.96 10.97
N ILE A 192 -0.17 3.85 10.14
CA ILE A 192 -0.32 4.64 8.92
C ILE A 192 -1.59 5.50 9.05
N THR A 193 -1.41 6.81 9.06
CA THR A 193 -2.52 7.76 9.10
C THR A 193 -2.55 8.59 7.82
N ILE A 194 -3.69 8.62 7.14
CA ILE A 194 -3.87 9.38 5.89
C ILE A 194 -5.07 10.30 6.02
N ASN A 195 -4.87 11.60 5.85
CA ASN A 195 -5.91 12.61 6.01
C ASN A 195 -6.02 13.49 4.77
N ASN A 196 -7.24 13.80 4.35
CA ASN A 196 -7.53 14.81 3.32
C ASN A 196 -6.74 14.62 2.02
N SER A 197 -6.53 13.37 1.61
CA SER A 197 -5.62 13.04 0.50
C SER A 197 -6.38 12.53 -0.73
N LEU A 198 -5.69 12.45 -1.87
CA LEU A 198 -6.23 11.96 -3.13
C LEU A 198 -5.32 10.90 -3.73
N PHE A 199 -5.87 9.73 -4.03
CA PHE A 199 -5.26 8.70 -4.85
C PHE A 199 -5.98 8.66 -6.19
N LEU A 200 -5.25 8.85 -7.28
CA LEU A 200 -5.82 9.00 -8.63
C LEU A 200 -5.08 8.14 -9.65
N ASN A 201 -5.82 7.31 -10.39
CA ASN A 201 -5.30 6.51 -11.50
C ASN A 201 -4.13 5.57 -11.12
N CYS A 202 -4.14 5.05 -9.89
CA CYS A 202 -3.12 4.12 -9.40
C CYS A 202 -3.51 2.66 -9.69
N GLU A 203 -2.53 1.78 -9.79
CA GLU A 203 -2.75 0.34 -10.01
C GLU A 203 -1.79 -0.49 -9.16
N PHE A 204 -2.37 -1.35 -8.32
CA PHE A 204 -1.64 -2.20 -7.39
C PHE A 204 -2.21 -3.61 -7.43
N SER A 205 -1.44 -4.61 -7.86
CA SER A 205 -1.93 -5.99 -8.05
C SER A 205 -2.64 -6.55 -6.80
N ASN A 206 -2.05 -6.34 -5.63
CA ASN A 206 -2.54 -6.77 -4.31
C ASN A 206 -3.12 -5.60 -3.50
N GLY A 207 -3.70 -4.62 -4.17
CA GLY A 207 -4.37 -3.49 -3.52
C GLY A 207 -3.43 -2.42 -2.98
N LEU A 208 -4.03 -1.28 -2.64
CA LEU A 208 -3.29 -0.16 -2.05
C LEU A 208 -2.72 -0.52 -0.67
N PHE A 209 -3.47 -1.26 0.15
CA PHE A 209 -3.05 -1.78 1.44
C PHE A 209 -3.07 -3.31 1.42
N LYS A 210 -1.88 -3.93 1.48
CA LYS A 210 -1.75 -5.38 1.58
C LYS A 210 -1.50 -5.79 3.03
N ILE A 211 -2.34 -6.69 3.52
CA ILE A 211 -2.35 -7.14 4.91
C ILE A 211 -2.30 -8.67 4.95
N ASN A 212 -1.36 -9.21 5.73
CA ASN A 212 -1.27 -10.65 6.02
C ASN A 212 -0.58 -10.90 7.37
N ARG A 213 -0.28 -12.15 7.71
CA ARG A 213 0.34 -12.53 8.99
C ARG A 213 1.67 -11.83 9.29
N GLU A 214 2.44 -11.53 8.27
CA GLU A 214 3.73 -10.84 8.40
C GLU A 214 3.57 -9.32 8.24
N ARG A 215 2.50 -8.89 7.55
CA ARG A 215 2.21 -7.51 7.20
C ARG A 215 0.97 -7.02 7.94
N LEU A 216 1.19 -6.62 9.19
CA LEU A 216 0.16 -6.15 10.12
C LEU A 216 0.27 -4.63 10.26
N GLY A 217 -0.69 -3.98 10.92
CA GLY A 217 -0.58 -2.55 11.21
C GLY A 217 -1.90 -1.90 11.59
N ILE A 218 -1.82 -0.65 12.03
CA ILE A 218 -2.98 0.17 12.36
C ILE A 218 -3.10 1.28 11.31
N TYR A 219 -4.20 1.25 10.57
CA TYR A 219 -4.46 2.11 9.42
C TYR A 219 -5.64 3.02 9.73
N THR A 220 -5.42 4.33 9.73
CA THR A 220 -6.48 5.33 9.91
C THR A 220 -6.54 6.24 8.69
N ILE A 221 -7.62 6.17 7.93
CA ILE A 221 -7.81 6.96 6.71
C ILE A 221 -9.03 7.86 6.88
N ASN A 222 -8.87 9.17 6.75
CA ASN A 222 -9.95 10.13 6.91
C ASN A 222 -10.06 11.07 5.69
N TYR A 223 -11.28 11.37 5.27
CA TYR A 223 -11.57 12.40 4.27
C TYR A 223 -10.76 12.23 2.98
N THR A 224 -10.50 10.98 2.58
CA THR A 224 -9.61 10.66 1.47
C THR A 224 -10.43 10.22 0.26
N ASN A 225 -9.99 10.64 -0.92
CA ASN A 225 -10.62 10.30 -2.18
C ASN A 225 -9.77 9.27 -2.92
N PHE A 226 -10.39 8.17 -3.33
CA PHE A 226 -9.80 7.14 -4.16
C PHE A 226 -10.53 7.14 -5.50
N THR A 227 -9.82 7.41 -6.60
CA THR A 227 -10.43 7.54 -7.93
C THR A 227 -9.66 6.72 -8.96
N ASN A 228 -10.37 5.87 -9.70
CA ASN A 228 -9.82 5.02 -10.76
C ASN A 228 -8.65 4.14 -10.26
N ILE A 229 -8.81 3.47 -9.12
CA ILE A 229 -7.80 2.52 -8.60
C ILE A 229 -8.08 1.13 -9.15
N ILE A 230 -7.05 0.45 -9.65
CA ILE A 230 -7.15 -0.87 -10.28
C ILE A 230 -6.32 -1.91 -9.52
N SER A 231 -6.82 -3.15 -9.41
CA SER A 231 -6.07 -4.30 -8.88
C SER A 231 -6.56 -5.64 -9.44
N GLU A 232 -5.89 -6.73 -9.05
CA GLU A 232 -6.42 -8.08 -9.28
C GLU A 232 -7.55 -8.42 -8.30
N SER A 233 -7.39 -8.10 -7.01
CA SER A 233 -8.42 -8.29 -5.98
C SER A 233 -8.23 -7.27 -4.86
N GLY A 234 -9.32 -6.72 -4.32
CA GLY A 234 -9.27 -5.75 -3.22
C GLY A 234 -8.46 -4.51 -3.57
N SER A 235 -8.94 -3.65 -4.47
CA SER A 235 -8.10 -2.56 -5.00
C SER A 235 -7.68 -1.53 -3.97
N ILE A 236 -8.45 -1.37 -2.89
CA ILE A 236 -8.04 -0.56 -1.75
C ILE A 236 -7.42 -1.45 -0.68
N ILE A 237 -8.13 -2.47 -0.21
CA ILE A 237 -7.68 -3.36 0.87
C ILE A 237 -7.67 -4.81 0.40
N HIS A 238 -6.51 -5.46 0.57
CA HIS A 238 -6.33 -6.87 0.31
C HIS A 238 -5.83 -7.57 1.58
N ILE A 239 -6.64 -8.46 2.14
CA ILE A 239 -6.33 -9.21 3.37
C ILE A 239 -6.23 -10.70 3.06
N GLU A 240 -5.02 -11.25 3.07
CA GLU A 240 -4.83 -12.68 2.79
C GLU A 240 -5.27 -13.54 3.99
N ASN A 241 -4.73 -13.25 5.17
CA ASN A 241 -5.07 -13.95 6.40
C ASN A 241 -4.71 -13.11 7.61
N LEU A 242 -5.53 -13.15 8.65
CA LEU A 242 -5.27 -12.57 9.97
C LEU A 242 -5.67 -13.60 11.01
N ASP A 243 -4.81 -13.77 12.01
CA ASP A 243 -5.11 -14.62 13.16
C ASP A 243 -6.00 -13.87 14.16
N GLU A 244 -6.67 -14.58 15.07
CA GLU A 244 -7.56 -14.00 16.10
C GLU A 244 -6.83 -13.04 17.07
N ALA A 245 -5.53 -13.22 17.27
CA ALA A 245 -4.71 -12.33 18.09
C ALA A 245 -4.08 -11.17 17.30
N SER A 246 -4.36 -11.03 16.00
CA SER A 246 -3.80 -9.94 15.20
C SER A 246 -4.20 -8.57 15.75
N PRO A 247 -3.24 -7.66 15.99
CA PRO A 247 -3.51 -6.29 16.43
C PRO A 247 -3.91 -5.36 15.28
N THR A 248 -4.13 -5.90 14.07
CA THR A 248 -4.41 -5.08 12.88
C THR A 248 -5.76 -4.39 13.02
N ILE A 249 -5.80 -3.08 12.76
CA ILE A 249 -7.03 -2.29 12.72
C ILE A 249 -7.00 -1.44 11.47
N VAL A 250 -8.10 -1.40 10.73
CA VAL A 250 -8.30 -0.54 9.56
C VAL A 250 -9.57 0.26 9.76
N THR A 251 -9.44 1.57 9.87
CA THR A 251 -10.56 2.48 10.00
C THR A 251 -10.53 3.50 8.88
N ILE A 252 -11.58 3.51 8.05
CA ILE A 252 -11.75 4.47 6.97
C ILE A 252 -12.99 5.32 7.24
N ASN A 253 -12.82 6.63 7.35
CA ASN A 253 -13.88 7.57 7.68
C ASN A 253 -14.09 8.59 6.56
N ASN A 254 -15.35 8.94 6.28
CA ASN A 254 -15.74 10.08 5.45
C ASN A 254 -15.03 10.12 4.09
N SER A 255 -14.77 8.96 3.49
CA SER A 255 -13.94 8.81 2.29
C SER A 255 -14.77 8.43 1.07
N ASN A 256 -14.31 8.82 -0.12
CA ASN A 256 -15.01 8.54 -1.37
C ASN A 256 -14.23 7.55 -2.22
N PHE A 257 -14.94 6.58 -2.77
CA PHE A 257 -14.42 5.56 -3.68
C PHE A 257 -15.13 5.68 -5.02
N VAL A 258 -14.42 6.13 -6.05
CA VAL A 258 -14.99 6.42 -7.37
C VAL A 258 -14.29 5.57 -8.44
N ASN A 259 -15.07 4.78 -9.17
CA ASN A 259 -14.61 3.93 -10.27
C ASN A 259 -13.45 2.99 -9.87
N ILE A 260 -13.57 2.35 -8.71
CA ILE A 260 -12.58 1.37 -8.25
C ILE A 260 -12.81 0.03 -8.97
N LYS A 261 -11.77 -0.61 -9.49
CA LYS A 261 -11.90 -1.82 -10.29
C LYS A 261 -10.94 -2.92 -9.85
N ALA A 262 -11.49 -4.02 -9.34
CA ALA A 262 -10.74 -5.27 -9.21
C ALA A 262 -11.04 -6.20 -10.39
N ASN A 263 -10.03 -6.90 -10.93
CA ASN A 263 -10.26 -7.83 -12.03
C ASN A 263 -11.04 -9.09 -11.57
N ARG A 264 -10.84 -9.54 -10.32
CA ARG A 264 -11.42 -10.80 -9.82
C ARG A 264 -12.41 -10.58 -8.68
N TYR A 265 -11.92 -10.27 -7.48
CA TYR A 265 -12.74 -10.30 -6.27
C TYR A 265 -12.67 -8.98 -5.51
N GLY A 266 -13.81 -8.52 -5.01
CA GLY A 266 -13.86 -7.42 -4.03
C GLY A 266 -13.30 -6.12 -4.60
N GLY A 267 -14.13 -5.28 -5.23
CA GLY A 267 -13.63 -4.05 -5.85
C GLY A 267 -12.90 -3.14 -4.85
N ILE A 268 -13.45 -2.95 -3.65
CA ILE A 268 -12.83 -2.17 -2.58
C ILE A 268 -12.01 -3.07 -1.66
N LEU A 269 -12.65 -4.10 -1.12
CA LEU A 269 -12.07 -5.00 -0.13
C LEU A 269 -12.16 -6.45 -0.57
N TYR A 270 -11.04 -7.14 -0.49
CA TYR A 270 -10.93 -8.59 -0.57
C TYR A 270 -10.34 -9.13 0.73
N SER A 271 -10.97 -10.15 1.32
CA SER A 271 -10.44 -10.85 2.49
C SER A 271 -10.73 -12.34 2.45
N LEU A 272 -9.75 -13.16 2.83
CA LEU A 272 -9.96 -14.57 3.22
C LEU A 272 -9.84 -14.81 4.73
N SER A 273 -9.62 -13.76 5.53
CA SER A 273 -9.57 -13.89 6.98
C SER A 273 -10.97 -13.92 7.60
N LYS A 274 -11.14 -14.77 8.62
CA LYS A 274 -12.35 -14.86 9.45
C LYS A 274 -12.51 -13.75 10.49
N HIS A 275 -11.44 -13.00 10.73
CA HIS A 275 -11.33 -12.09 11.87
C HIS A 275 -11.16 -10.65 11.38
N ILE A 276 -12.05 -10.20 10.49
CA ILE A 276 -12.02 -8.81 9.98
C ILE A 276 -13.26 -8.00 10.41
N ASN A 277 -14.28 -8.65 10.97
CA ASN A 277 -15.56 -8.06 11.33
C ASN A 277 -15.44 -6.95 12.39
N ASP A 278 -14.51 -7.10 13.33
CA ASP A 278 -14.19 -6.14 14.38
C ASP A 278 -12.94 -5.30 14.11
N ARG A 279 -12.21 -5.58 13.02
CA ARG A 279 -10.93 -4.95 12.70
C ARG A 279 -11.00 -3.98 11.53
N VAL A 280 -11.96 -4.15 10.64
CA VAL A 280 -12.11 -3.28 9.47
C VAL A 280 -13.43 -2.54 9.56
N SER A 281 -13.37 -1.23 9.44
CA SER A 281 -14.53 -0.35 9.51
C SER A 281 -14.51 0.72 8.41
N PHE A 282 -15.66 0.91 7.77
CA PHE A 282 -15.92 2.00 6.83
C PHE A 282 -17.06 2.85 7.37
N ASN A 283 -16.73 4.03 7.88
CA ASN A 283 -17.68 4.94 8.51
C ASN A 283 -17.97 6.10 7.56
N ASP A 284 -19.25 6.27 7.21
CA ASP A 284 -19.75 7.37 6.37
C ASP A 284 -19.01 7.52 5.04
N CYS A 285 -18.69 6.37 4.45
CA CYS A 285 -18.01 6.28 3.17
C CYS A 285 -18.99 6.19 2.01
N ASN A 286 -18.59 6.75 0.87
CA ASN A 286 -19.40 6.73 -0.35
C ASN A 286 -18.72 5.88 -1.42
N PHE A 287 -19.48 4.96 -2.01
CA PHE A 287 -19.00 4.01 -3.02
C PHE A 287 -19.75 4.21 -4.33
N LYS A 288 -19.04 4.65 -5.38
CA LYS A 288 -19.62 4.98 -6.68
C LYS A 288 -18.87 4.32 -7.82
N GLY A 289 -19.57 3.48 -8.59
CA GLY A 289 -19.02 2.91 -9.82
C GLY A 289 -17.95 1.83 -9.61
N SER A 290 -17.81 1.31 -8.39
CA SER A 290 -16.89 0.21 -8.11
C SER A 290 -17.34 -1.08 -8.79
N LYS A 291 -16.40 -1.87 -9.31
CA LYS A 291 -16.66 -3.11 -10.05
C LYS A 291 -15.65 -4.20 -9.72
N ALA A 292 -16.11 -5.43 -9.69
CA ALA A 292 -15.29 -6.63 -9.70
C ALA A 292 -16.01 -7.75 -10.44
N SER A 293 -15.31 -8.82 -10.83
CA SER A 293 -16.00 -10.00 -11.38
C SER A 293 -16.97 -10.58 -10.35
N ILE A 294 -16.57 -10.60 -9.07
CA ILE A 294 -17.39 -11.07 -7.95
C ILE A 294 -17.21 -10.13 -6.75
N GLY A 295 -18.32 -9.59 -6.24
CA GLY A 295 -18.31 -8.65 -5.11
C GLY A 295 -17.79 -7.27 -5.54
N ASN A 296 -18.63 -6.45 -6.17
CA ASN A 296 -18.23 -5.13 -6.69
C ASN A 296 -17.61 -4.21 -5.62
N ILE A 297 -18.02 -4.37 -4.36
CA ILE A 297 -17.47 -3.65 -3.21
C ILE A 297 -16.66 -4.60 -2.34
N LEU A 298 -17.29 -5.70 -1.92
CA LEU A 298 -16.80 -6.54 -0.83
C LEU A 298 -16.76 -8.00 -1.26
N TYR A 299 -15.62 -8.65 -1.02
CA TYR A 299 -15.47 -10.09 -1.02
C TYR A 299 -14.86 -10.56 0.30
N VAL A 300 -15.58 -11.42 1.02
CA VAL A 300 -15.13 -11.98 2.31
C VAL A 300 -15.31 -13.50 2.35
N ILE A 301 -14.68 -14.19 3.30
CA ILE A 301 -14.77 -15.66 3.39
C ILE A 301 -16.20 -16.13 3.69
N ASP A 302 -16.87 -15.51 4.65
CA ASP A 302 -18.24 -15.82 5.06
C ASP A 302 -18.94 -14.58 5.64
N LYS A 303 -20.22 -14.74 6.01
CA LYS A 303 -21.03 -13.65 6.55
C LYS A 303 -20.51 -13.11 7.89
N ASP A 304 -20.03 -14.00 8.75
CA ASP A 304 -19.58 -13.63 10.10
C ASP A 304 -18.27 -12.82 10.04
N SER A 305 -17.59 -12.90 8.90
CA SER A 305 -16.41 -12.13 8.52
C SER A 305 -16.75 -10.83 7.78
N GLU A 306 -18.01 -10.40 7.67
CA GLU A 306 -18.33 -9.10 7.06
C GLU A 306 -17.80 -7.95 7.96
N PRO A 307 -17.02 -6.98 7.43
CA PRO A 307 -16.56 -5.82 8.18
C PRO A 307 -17.72 -4.87 8.50
N TYR A 308 -17.51 -3.96 9.45
CA TYR A 308 -18.46 -2.88 9.68
C TYR A 308 -18.44 -1.89 8.53
N ILE A 309 -19.62 -1.61 7.94
CA ILE A 309 -19.82 -0.55 6.94
C ILE A 309 -21.11 0.19 7.31
N SER A 310 -21.05 1.51 7.51
CA SER A 310 -22.21 2.26 8.05
C SER A 310 -23.46 2.15 7.19
N ASN A 311 -23.33 2.02 5.87
CA ASN A 311 -24.43 1.84 4.90
C ASN A 311 -24.53 0.40 4.35
N MET A 312 -24.09 -0.61 5.12
CA MET A 312 -24.05 -2.01 4.72
C MET A 312 -25.41 -2.52 4.19
N ASP A 313 -26.52 -2.14 4.82
CA ASP A 313 -27.87 -2.58 4.42
C ASP A 313 -28.26 -2.09 3.03
N ASP A 314 -27.85 -0.88 2.65
CA ASP A 314 -28.11 -0.35 1.31
C ASP A 314 -27.24 -1.04 0.26
N LEU A 315 -25.98 -1.34 0.61
CA LEU A 315 -25.09 -2.09 -0.28
C LEU A 315 -25.61 -3.50 -0.56
N LYS A 316 -26.22 -4.17 0.43
CA LYS A 316 -26.82 -5.52 0.28
C LYS A 316 -28.01 -5.55 -0.67
N LYS A 317 -28.74 -4.44 -0.81
CA LYS A 317 -29.87 -4.33 -1.75
C LYS A 317 -29.42 -4.34 -3.21
N ILE A 318 -28.15 -3.97 -3.47
CA ILE A 318 -27.58 -3.92 -4.83
C ILE A 318 -26.93 -5.27 -5.16
N LYS A 319 -27.52 -5.98 -6.13
CA LYS A 319 -27.05 -7.31 -6.54
C LYS A 319 -25.58 -7.26 -6.98
N GLY A 320 -24.77 -8.13 -6.38
CA GLY A 320 -23.37 -8.32 -6.73
C GLY A 320 -22.39 -7.40 -6.00
N ASN A 321 -22.85 -6.44 -5.19
CA ASN A 321 -21.94 -5.60 -4.40
C ASN A 321 -21.15 -6.37 -3.35
N ILE A 322 -21.79 -7.35 -2.74
CA ILE A 322 -21.19 -8.18 -1.70
C ILE A 322 -21.22 -9.62 -2.18
N ALA A 323 -20.09 -10.29 -2.00
CA ALA A 323 -19.96 -11.70 -2.27
C ALA A 323 -19.16 -12.39 -1.16
N THR A 324 -19.43 -13.68 -1.01
CA THR A 324 -18.68 -14.57 -0.12
C THR A 324 -18.14 -15.77 -0.90
N ASN A 325 -17.27 -16.58 -0.29
CA ASN A 325 -16.90 -17.85 -0.90
C ASN A 325 -18.16 -18.69 -1.21
N PRO A 326 -18.24 -19.34 -2.39
CA PRO A 326 -19.38 -20.18 -2.72
C PRO A 326 -19.59 -21.24 -1.65
N THR A 327 -20.78 -21.25 -1.06
CA THR A 327 -21.17 -22.24 -0.06
C THR A 327 -22.15 -23.26 -0.63
N LYS A 328 -22.59 -23.20 -1.90
CA LYS A 328 -23.38 -24.29 -2.47
C LYS A 328 -22.99 -24.55 -3.91
N ILE A 329 -22.93 -25.84 -4.23
CA ILE A 329 -22.80 -26.35 -5.58
C ILE A 329 -24.17 -26.91 -5.93
N LYS A 330 -24.83 -26.35 -6.94
CA LYS A 330 -26.07 -26.92 -7.47
C LYS A 330 -25.72 -27.62 -8.78
N LEU A 331 -26.00 -28.92 -8.82
CA LEU A 331 -25.85 -29.74 -10.01
C LEU A 331 -26.93 -29.32 -11.02
N ASN A 332 -26.56 -29.20 -12.30
CA ASN A 332 -27.53 -28.89 -13.36
C ASN A 332 -28.44 -30.07 -13.73
N TYR A 333 -28.15 -31.27 -13.21
CA TYR A 333 -28.91 -32.49 -13.47
C TYR A 333 -29.36 -33.13 -12.15
N ILE A 334 -30.48 -33.84 -12.19
CA ILE A 334 -30.92 -34.73 -11.12
C ILE A 334 -30.03 -35.97 -11.24
N LEU A 335 -28.93 -36.01 -10.49
CA LEU A 335 -28.17 -37.23 -10.24
C LEU A 335 -28.60 -37.73 -8.87
N ASP A 336 -29.03 -38.99 -8.78
CA ASP A 336 -29.49 -39.58 -7.52
C ASP A 336 -28.34 -39.70 -6.50
N THR A 337 -27.08 -39.82 -6.96
CA THR A 337 -25.89 -39.85 -6.11
C THR A 337 -24.64 -39.49 -6.91
N ILE A 338 -23.74 -38.71 -6.30
CA ILE A 338 -22.35 -38.55 -6.74
C ILE A 338 -21.48 -39.00 -5.57
N GLU A 339 -20.63 -39.99 -5.79
CA GLU A 339 -19.61 -40.41 -4.85
C GLU A 339 -18.27 -39.79 -5.28
N LEU A 340 -17.64 -39.05 -4.37
CA LEU A 340 -16.31 -38.49 -4.54
C LEU A 340 -15.48 -38.91 -3.33
N TYR A 341 -14.32 -39.50 -3.58
CA TYR A 341 -13.34 -39.76 -2.54
C TYR A 341 -12.51 -38.51 -2.28
N SER A 342 -11.87 -38.45 -1.09
CA SER A 342 -10.99 -37.35 -0.75
C SER A 342 -9.83 -37.28 -1.75
N GLY A 343 -9.71 -36.13 -2.44
CA GLY A 343 -8.72 -35.92 -3.50
C GLY A 343 -9.28 -36.04 -4.92
N ASP A 344 -10.51 -36.53 -5.09
CA ASP A 344 -11.17 -36.58 -6.40
C ASP A 344 -11.55 -35.17 -6.87
N LYS A 345 -11.28 -34.89 -8.14
CA LYS A 345 -11.87 -33.73 -8.83
C LYS A 345 -13.32 -34.05 -9.17
N LEU A 346 -14.18 -33.03 -9.19
CA LEU A 346 -15.50 -33.18 -9.80
C LEU A 346 -15.32 -33.67 -11.26
N PRO A 347 -15.98 -34.77 -11.67
CA PRO A 347 -15.95 -35.24 -13.05
C PRO A 347 -16.31 -34.14 -14.05
N ASP A 348 -15.56 -34.05 -15.16
CA ASP A 348 -15.70 -32.98 -16.16
C ASP A 348 -17.09 -32.94 -16.83
N ASN A 349 -17.84 -34.04 -16.78
CA ASN A 349 -19.21 -34.14 -17.29
C ASN A 349 -20.27 -33.59 -16.31
N ILE A 350 -19.89 -33.21 -15.09
CA ILE A 350 -20.80 -32.61 -14.11
C ILE A 350 -20.73 -31.09 -14.23
N ALA A 351 -21.67 -30.53 -14.99
CA ALA A 351 -21.87 -29.10 -15.07
C ALA A 351 -22.54 -28.60 -13.77
N CYS A 352 -21.78 -27.88 -12.95
CA CYS A 352 -22.28 -27.20 -11.77
C CYS A 352 -22.51 -25.72 -12.06
N LYS A 353 -23.56 -25.14 -11.49
CA LYS A 353 -23.63 -23.70 -11.29
C LYS A 353 -23.17 -23.39 -9.87
N SER A 354 -22.03 -22.72 -9.75
CA SER A 354 -21.61 -22.11 -8.49
C SER A 354 -22.49 -20.90 -8.23
N TYR A 355 -23.21 -20.91 -7.11
CA TYR A 355 -24.03 -19.78 -6.68
C TYR A 355 -23.28 -19.06 -5.56
N TYR A 356 -22.97 -17.77 -5.78
CA TYR A 356 -22.48 -16.89 -4.73
C TYR A 356 -23.64 -16.57 -3.79
N PHE A 357 -23.52 -16.98 -2.52
CA PHE A 357 -24.62 -16.91 -1.56
C PHE A 357 -24.68 -15.53 -0.90
N ILE A 358 -25.76 -14.80 -1.20
CA ILE A 358 -26.29 -13.76 -0.30
C ILE A 358 -27.29 -14.48 0.60
N TYR A 359 -26.90 -14.77 1.85
CA TYR A 359 -27.74 -15.23 2.97
C TYR A 359 -28.52 -16.55 2.80
N ASN A 360 -27.89 -17.72 3.02
CA ASN A 360 -28.57 -18.89 3.63
C ASN A 360 -27.59 -20.03 4.00
N LEU A 361 -27.83 -20.60 5.19
CA LEU A 361 -27.10 -21.69 5.85
C LEU A 361 -26.86 -22.93 4.95
N PHE A 362 -25.73 -23.60 5.19
CA PHE A 362 -25.32 -24.86 4.56
C PHE A 362 -26.04 -26.03 5.25
N ILE A 363 -26.91 -26.72 4.53
CA ILE A 363 -27.41 -28.04 4.93
C ILE A 363 -27.27 -28.92 3.69
N ILE A 364 -26.26 -29.81 3.69
CA ILE A 364 -26.30 -31.00 2.84
C ILE A 364 -27.21 -31.98 3.59
N LYS A 365 -28.48 -32.01 3.19
CA LYS A 365 -29.36 -33.12 3.56
C LYS A 365 -29.27 -34.13 2.43
N TYR A 366 -28.60 -35.25 2.71
CA TYR A 366 -28.91 -36.49 2.03
C TYR A 366 -30.33 -36.89 2.45
N MET A 367 -31.23 -37.10 1.49
CA MET A 367 -32.40 -37.96 1.68
C MET A 367 -32.15 -39.24 0.92
#